data_AF-A0A178CB86-F1
#
_entry.id   AF-A0A178CB86-F1
#
_cell.length_a   1.000
_cell.length_b   1.000
_cell.length_c   1.000
_cell.angle_alpha   90.00
_cell.angle_beta   90.00
_cell.angle_gamma   90.00
#
_symmetry.space_group_name_H-M   'P 1'
#
loop_
_entity.id
_entity.type
_entity.pdbx_description
1 polymer ?
#
loop_
_entity_poly.entity_id
_entity_poly.type
_entity_poly.pdbx_seq_one_letter_code
_entity_poly.pdbx_strand_id
1 'polypeptide(L)'
;MATEGGDLFSSINLDKLGRIEAEINGDPEFKASAAKVDNVRFGICSSNAGDKLLFSINLGNVTVQDGSAAEWTPQFGLYAQSEHWQHVFAAVPKRPFQSYWGMLRLLGSSSGVEVSGDKEAFTKHARLWRIVLDRIRDTLHPPPAASTVAEYTPDDECDDDSIVGHYTWLTLTPVGKCKIFYEISGHGEQTVLFLHTAGADSRQYHSLMLNKALQSRCTMYAFDLPGHGRSFPGTLQYPHSYANSEDFYISAIHQMILKLKLKRVIVSGASMGGEVCLAVALRAKEMDVRGVIPCEACDYLPAQQAAAIYSLQGDEAVLNAERVCGMISPTSPAIYKRLNWWLYSAQASQIFPGDLKFYFEGWDGRDRMAQIDTAACPVYMLTGEYDYSCSPETSRRTADKIQGAVFEEMKGLGHFPFSEDPERFLPYFTRALDHILAKGT
;
A
#
# COMPACT_ATOMS: atom_id res chain seq x y z
N MET A 1 21.31 -25.91 -18.86
CA MET A 1 20.44 -26.23 -20.01
C MET A 1 19.67 -24.96 -20.31
N ALA A 2 19.94 -24.34 -21.46
CA ALA A 2 19.31 -23.10 -21.87
C ALA A 2 17.79 -23.33 -22.02
N THR A 3 16.99 -22.61 -21.24
CA THR A 3 15.55 -22.53 -21.47
C THR A 3 15.33 -21.76 -22.75
N GLU A 4 14.64 -22.37 -23.71
CA GLU A 4 14.15 -21.71 -24.92
C GLU A 4 13.35 -20.47 -24.53
N GLY A 5 13.97 -19.30 -24.66
CA GLY A 5 13.34 -18.00 -24.48
C GLY A 5 12.43 -17.73 -25.68
N GLY A 6 11.26 -18.35 -25.70
CA GLY A 6 10.18 -17.95 -26.61
C GLY A 6 9.67 -16.57 -26.23
N ASP A 7 9.51 -15.68 -27.21
CA ASP A 7 8.94 -14.36 -26.97
C ASP A 7 7.49 -14.52 -26.47
N LEU A 8 7.18 -13.97 -25.31
CA LEU A 8 5.85 -14.05 -24.72
C LEU A 8 4.79 -13.47 -25.67
N PHE A 9 5.13 -12.39 -26.38
CA PHE A 9 4.23 -11.74 -27.32
C PHE A 9 3.98 -12.61 -28.57
N SER A 10 5.00 -13.35 -29.04
CA SER A 10 4.84 -14.33 -30.13
C SER A 10 3.87 -15.47 -29.81
N SER A 11 3.60 -15.73 -28.52
CA SER A 11 2.63 -16.74 -28.09
C SER A 11 1.16 -16.23 -28.07
N ILE A 12 0.94 -14.92 -28.27
CA ILE A 12 -0.36 -14.26 -28.27
C ILE A 12 -0.85 -14.15 -29.72
N ASN A 13 -1.48 -15.22 -30.21
CA ASN A 13 -2.08 -15.26 -31.55
C ASN A 13 -3.37 -14.42 -31.66
N LEU A 14 -3.91 -14.27 -32.87
CA LEU A 14 -5.13 -13.50 -33.15
C LEU A 14 -6.32 -13.90 -32.27
N ASP A 15 -6.53 -15.20 -32.02
CA ASP A 15 -7.62 -15.69 -31.15
C ASP A 15 -7.45 -15.24 -29.70
N LYS A 16 -6.20 -15.18 -29.20
CA LYS A 16 -5.90 -14.64 -27.87
C LYS A 16 -6.09 -13.13 -27.82
N LEU A 17 -5.71 -12.39 -28.87
CA LEU A 17 -5.94 -10.94 -28.95
C LEU A 17 -7.43 -10.61 -28.86
N GLY A 18 -8.27 -11.32 -29.62
CA GLY A 18 -9.73 -11.12 -29.57
C GLY A 18 -10.33 -11.41 -28.19
N ARG A 19 -9.81 -12.44 -27.49
CA ARG A 19 -10.23 -12.72 -26.10
C ARG A 19 -9.75 -11.67 -25.11
N ILE A 20 -8.51 -11.21 -25.21
CA ILE A 20 -7.97 -10.12 -24.37
C ILE A 20 -8.84 -8.87 -24.55
N GLU A 21 -9.15 -8.50 -25.80
CA GLU A 21 -10.03 -7.36 -26.10
C GLU A 21 -11.42 -7.53 -25.47
N ALA A 22 -12.03 -8.70 -25.61
CA ALA A 22 -13.35 -8.99 -25.05
C ALA A 22 -13.35 -8.95 -23.50
N GLU A 23 -12.32 -9.49 -22.85
CA GLU A 23 -12.18 -9.47 -21.40
C GLU A 23 -12.00 -8.04 -20.87
N ILE A 24 -11.15 -7.23 -21.52
CA ILE A 24 -10.98 -5.81 -21.13
C ILE A 24 -12.28 -5.03 -21.32
N ASN A 25 -12.91 -5.14 -22.49
CA ASN A 25 -14.18 -4.48 -22.76
C ASN A 25 -15.35 -5.06 -21.95
N GLY A 26 -15.20 -6.24 -21.35
CA GLY A 26 -16.17 -6.87 -20.46
C GLY A 26 -16.06 -6.38 -19.01
N ASP A 27 -14.85 -6.02 -18.57
CA ASP A 27 -14.51 -5.65 -17.19
C ASP A 27 -15.29 -4.41 -16.71
N PRO A 28 -16.07 -4.52 -15.61
CA PRO A 28 -16.85 -3.40 -15.09
C PRO A 28 -16.01 -2.20 -14.63
N GLU A 29 -14.82 -2.45 -14.08
CA GLU A 29 -13.92 -1.40 -13.60
C GLU A 29 -13.26 -0.67 -14.77
N PHE A 30 -12.94 -1.40 -15.85
CA PHE A 30 -12.46 -0.80 -17.10
C PHE A 30 -13.54 0.11 -17.70
N LYS A 31 -14.77 -0.39 -17.86
CA LYS A 31 -15.90 0.40 -18.39
C LYS A 31 -16.13 1.68 -17.61
N ALA A 32 -16.15 1.59 -16.27
CA ALA A 32 -16.32 2.76 -15.41
C ALA A 32 -15.20 3.78 -15.59
N SER A 33 -13.95 3.30 -15.68
CA SER A 33 -12.76 4.14 -15.85
C SER A 33 -12.64 4.75 -17.25
N ALA A 34 -13.11 4.04 -18.27
CA ALA A 34 -12.97 4.40 -19.67
C ALA A 34 -14.15 5.23 -20.21
N ALA A 35 -15.27 5.34 -19.46
CA ALA A 35 -16.54 5.90 -19.95
C ALA A 35 -16.45 7.29 -20.62
N LYS A 36 -15.47 8.13 -20.24
CA LYS A 36 -15.23 9.47 -20.82
C LYS A 36 -13.87 9.60 -21.50
N VAL A 37 -13.25 8.48 -21.84
CA VAL A 37 -11.91 8.41 -22.40
C VAL A 37 -12.02 8.17 -23.90
N ASP A 38 -11.34 9.02 -24.66
CA ASP A 38 -11.33 8.97 -26.11
C ASP A 38 -9.93 9.31 -26.64
N ASN A 39 -9.57 8.73 -27.78
CA ASN A 39 -8.28 8.93 -28.45
C ASN A 39 -7.05 8.68 -27.57
N VAL A 40 -7.09 7.65 -26.72
CA VAL A 40 -5.93 7.21 -25.93
C VAL A 40 -5.28 6.02 -26.62
N ARG A 41 -3.97 6.08 -26.82
CA ARG A 41 -3.20 5.02 -27.48
C ARG A 41 -1.95 4.71 -26.70
N PHE A 42 -1.75 3.47 -26.30
CA PHE A 42 -0.55 3.06 -25.59
C PHE A 42 -0.06 1.69 -26.03
N GLY A 43 1.19 1.38 -25.69
CA GLY A 43 1.83 0.10 -26.00
C GLY A 43 2.40 -0.59 -24.78
N ILE A 44 2.41 -1.93 -24.83
CA ILE A 44 3.23 -2.79 -23.98
C ILE A 44 4.32 -3.36 -24.89
N CYS A 45 5.57 -3.05 -24.60
CA CYS A 45 6.68 -3.23 -25.53
C CYS A 45 7.79 -4.08 -24.91
N SER A 46 8.32 -5.03 -25.68
CA SER A 46 9.58 -5.69 -25.39
C SER A 46 10.75 -4.76 -25.71
N SER A 47 11.59 -4.48 -24.71
CA SER A 47 12.80 -3.65 -24.90
C SER A 47 13.94 -4.38 -25.59
N ASN A 48 13.91 -5.71 -25.67
CA ASN A 48 14.98 -6.53 -26.25
C ASN A 48 14.59 -7.37 -27.47
N ALA A 49 13.30 -7.49 -27.80
CA ALA A 49 12.83 -8.28 -28.94
C ALA A 49 12.05 -7.48 -30.01
N GLY A 50 11.66 -6.23 -29.71
CA GLY A 50 10.92 -5.37 -30.64
C GLY A 50 9.43 -5.67 -30.76
N ASP A 51 8.98 -6.80 -30.22
CA ASP A 51 7.57 -7.17 -30.08
C ASP A 51 6.81 -6.15 -29.22
N LYS A 52 5.57 -5.85 -29.62
CA LYS A 52 4.70 -4.93 -28.87
C LYS A 52 3.23 -5.24 -29.09
N LEU A 53 2.43 -5.09 -28.04
CA LEU A 53 0.97 -5.04 -28.13
C LEU A 53 0.52 -3.60 -28.02
N LEU A 54 -0.39 -3.19 -28.90
CA LEU A 54 -0.89 -1.83 -28.93
C LEU A 54 -2.38 -1.79 -28.60
N PHE A 55 -2.76 -0.78 -27.83
CA PHE A 55 -4.10 -0.59 -27.29
C PHE A 55 -4.59 0.80 -27.71
N SER A 56 -5.76 0.87 -28.34
CA SER A 56 -6.44 2.14 -28.61
C SER A 56 -7.77 2.17 -27.87
N ILE A 57 -7.98 3.17 -27.03
CA ILE A 57 -9.23 3.40 -26.33
C ILE A 57 -9.96 4.55 -27.02
N ASN A 58 -11.10 4.24 -27.65
CA ASN A 58 -11.96 5.20 -28.33
C ASN A 58 -13.38 5.08 -27.79
N LEU A 59 -13.97 6.20 -27.39
CA LEU A 59 -15.31 6.25 -26.79
C LEU A 59 -15.52 5.17 -25.72
N GLY A 60 -14.52 5.01 -24.85
CA GLY A 60 -14.50 4.05 -23.73
C GLY A 60 -14.31 2.57 -24.07
N ASN A 61 -14.12 2.21 -25.35
CA ASN A 61 -13.86 0.83 -25.76
C ASN A 61 -12.40 0.67 -26.19
N VAL A 62 -11.75 -0.42 -25.76
CA VAL A 62 -10.40 -0.76 -26.20
C VAL A 62 -10.43 -1.59 -27.48
N THR A 63 -9.49 -1.35 -28.37
CA THR A 63 -9.10 -2.28 -29.42
C THR A 63 -7.65 -2.72 -29.21
N VAL A 64 -7.37 -3.98 -29.47
CA VAL A 64 -6.05 -4.60 -29.25
C VAL A 64 -5.48 -5.07 -30.58
N GLN A 65 -4.24 -4.70 -30.88
CA GLN A 65 -3.56 -5.11 -32.10
C GLN A 65 -2.11 -5.51 -31.84
N ASP A 66 -1.60 -6.44 -32.65
CA ASP A 66 -0.17 -6.71 -32.75
C ASP A 66 0.52 -5.50 -33.37
N GLY A 67 1.62 -5.06 -32.75
CA GLY A 67 2.42 -3.94 -33.18
C GLY A 67 3.14 -4.12 -34.52
N SER A 68 3.29 -5.35 -35.02
CA SER A 68 3.78 -5.64 -36.36
C SER A 68 2.81 -5.16 -37.46
N ALA A 69 1.52 -5.05 -37.13
CA ALA A 69 0.44 -4.64 -38.04
C ALA A 69 0.01 -3.17 -37.88
N ALA A 70 0.76 -2.37 -37.12
CA ALA A 70 0.30 -1.06 -36.66
C ALA A 70 0.50 0.07 -37.67
N GLU A 71 -0.58 0.79 -38.00
CA GLU A 71 -0.56 2.00 -38.83
C GLU A 71 -0.38 3.31 -38.02
N TRP A 72 -0.22 3.21 -36.69
CA TRP A 72 -0.14 4.36 -35.80
C TRP A 72 0.85 4.18 -34.65
N THR A 73 1.34 5.29 -34.11
CA THR A 73 2.26 5.31 -32.96
C THR A 73 1.51 5.53 -31.65
N PRO A 74 1.84 4.79 -30.58
CA PRO A 74 1.25 5.02 -29.26
C PRO A 74 1.69 6.38 -28.70
N GLN A 75 0.84 7.01 -27.89
CA GLN A 75 1.18 8.23 -27.14
C GLN A 75 2.25 7.93 -26.08
N PHE A 76 2.15 6.78 -25.42
CA PHE A 76 3.14 6.29 -24.47
C PHE A 76 3.31 4.78 -24.55
N GLY A 77 4.48 4.28 -24.14
CA GLY A 77 4.79 2.85 -24.12
C GLY A 77 5.33 2.42 -22.78
N LEU A 78 4.88 1.26 -22.30
CA LEU A 78 5.44 0.54 -21.16
C LEU A 78 6.46 -0.44 -21.71
N TYR A 79 7.74 -0.23 -21.44
CA TYR A 79 8.83 -1.08 -21.89
C TYR A 79 9.34 -1.98 -20.77
N ALA A 80 9.58 -3.25 -21.10
CA ALA A 80 10.29 -4.20 -20.25
C ALA A 80 10.91 -5.30 -21.11
N GLN A 81 11.90 -6.01 -20.60
CA GLN A 81 12.44 -7.17 -21.30
C GLN A 81 11.38 -8.27 -21.40
N SER A 82 11.44 -9.10 -22.45
CA SER A 82 10.48 -10.20 -22.64
C SER A 82 10.41 -11.14 -21.42
N GLU A 83 11.53 -11.39 -20.73
CA GLU A 83 11.56 -12.18 -19.49
C GLU A 83 10.79 -11.52 -18.33
N HIS A 84 10.84 -10.20 -18.21
CA HIS A 84 10.08 -9.49 -17.18
C HIS A 84 8.58 -9.55 -17.46
N TRP A 85 8.18 -9.42 -18.73
CA TRP A 85 6.78 -9.60 -19.12
C TRP A 85 6.28 -11.02 -18.82
N GLN A 86 7.12 -12.05 -18.99
CA GLN A 86 6.77 -13.42 -18.62
C GLN A 86 6.48 -13.54 -17.12
N HIS A 87 7.25 -12.83 -16.29
CA HIS A 87 6.99 -12.78 -14.86
C HIS A 87 5.71 -12.01 -14.49
N VAL A 88 5.43 -10.89 -15.16
CA VAL A 88 4.18 -10.11 -14.96
C VAL A 88 2.94 -10.93 -15.31
N PHE A 89 3.00 -11.69 -16.41
CA PHE A 89 1.89 -12.51 -16.88
C PHE A 89 1.91 -13.94 -16.35
N ALA A 90 2.76 -14.27 -15.38
CA ALA A 90 2.66 -15.54 -14.66
C ALA A 90 1.33 -15.62 -13.88
N ALA A 91 0.78 -16.82 -13.70
CA ALA A 91 -0.49 -17.04 -12.99
C ALA A 91 -0.53 -16.41 -11.59
N VAL A 92 0.58 -16.47 -10.86
CA VAL A 92 0.82 -15.71 -9.63
C VAL A 92 2.18 -15.03 -9.78
N PRO A 93 2.22 -13.75 -10.20
CA PRO A 93 3.48 -13.04 -10.38
C PRO A 93 4.15 -12.89 -9.02
N LYS A 94 5.49 -12.98 -8.97
CA LYS A 94 6.28 -12.76 -7.75
C LYS A 94 6.67 -11.29 -7.62
N ARG A 95 7.05 -10.84 -6.42
CA ARG A 95 7.65 -9.50 -6.22
C ARG A 95 8.90 -9.31 -7.09
N PRO A 96 9.07 -8.17 -7.81
CA PRO A 96 8.20 -7.00 -7.90
C PRO A 96 7.25 -7.00 -9.11
N PHE A 97 7.13 -8.14 -9.80
CA PHE A 97 6.38 -8.29 -11.05
C PHE A 97 4.85 -8.34 -10.86
N GLN A 98 4.34 -8.22 -9.63
CA GLN A 98 2.89 -8.08 -9.42
C GLN A 98 2.33 -6.79 -10.01
N SER A 99 3.17 -5.78 -10.27
CA SER A 99 2.77 -4.56 -10.95
C SER A 99 3.92 -3.92 -11.74
N TYR A 100 3.56 -3.20 -12.80
CA TYR A 100 4.51 -2.39 -13.55
C TYR A 100 5.12 -1.27 -12.70
N TRP A 101 4.38 -0.77 -11.69
CA TRP A 101 4.90 0.17 -10.70
C TRP A 101 6.06 -0.40 -9.89
N GLY A 102 5.97 -1.67 -9.46
CA GLY A 102 7.05 -2.37 -8.77
C GLY A 102 8.29 -2.52 -9.64
N MET A 103 8.12 -2.84 -10.92
CA MET A 103 9.22 -2.91 -11.87
C MET A 103 9.87 -1.55 -12.13
N LEU A 104 9.08 -0.48 -12.31
CA LEU A 104 9.60 0.88 -12.47
C LEU A 104 10.42 1.31 -11.24
N ARG A 105 9.98 0.94 -10.05
CA ARG A 105 10.66 1.28 -8.80
C ARG A 105 11.95 0.49 -8.58
N LEU A 106 11.92 -0.83 -8.73
CA LEU A 106 13.05 -1.69 -8.36
C LEU A 106 14.03 -2.00 -9.49
N LEU A 107 13.56 -2.06 -10.74
CA LEU A 107 14.39 -2.50 -11.88
C LEU A 107 14.87 -1.32 -12.73
N GLY A 108 13.95 -0.41 -13.05
CA GLY A 108 14.23 0.82 -13.80
C GLY A 108 14.83 0.63 -15.20
N SER A 109 15.26 1.75 -15.80
CA SER A 109 15.69 1.80 -17.20
C SER A 109 16.97 1.00 -17.48
N SER A 110 17.86 0.86 -16.50
CA SER A 110 19.06 0.00 -16.61
C SER A 110 18.72 -1.47 -16.83
N SER A 111 17.52 -1.90 -16.42
CA SER A 111 16.99 -3.25 -16.64
C SER A 111 16.01 -3.30 -17.81
N GLY A 112 15.95 -2.25 -18.63
CA GLY A 112 15.04 -2.12 -19.76
C GLY A 112 13.59 -1.85 -19.38
N VAL A 113 13.33 -1.40 -18.12
CA VAL A 113 12.00 -1.02 -17.63
C VAL A 113 11.82 0.50 -17.67
N GLU A 114 10.99 1.01 -18.56
CA GLU A 114 10.78 2.46 -18.68
C GLU A 114 9.45 2.85 -19.32
N VAL A 115 9.05 4.12 -19.13
CA VAL A 115 7.92 4.71 -19.84
C VAL A 115 8.45 5.67 -20.90
N SER A 116 8.13 5.41 -22.16
CA SER A 116 8.46 6.31 -23.28
C SER A 116 7.27 7.19 -23.66
N GLY A 117 7.52 8.33 -24.31
CA GLY A 117 6.48 9.19 -24.88
C GLY A 117 5.81 10.10 -23.84
N ASP A 118 4.50 10.26 -23.95
CA ASP A 118 3.69 11.17 -23.13
C ASP A 118 3.50 10.63 -21.69
N LYS A 119 4.30 11.17 -20.77
CA LYS A 119 4.23 10.81 -19.35
C LYS A 119 2.97 11.31 -18.66
N GLU A 120 2.36 12.40 -19.14
CA GLU A 120 1.11 12.91 -18.58
C GLU A 120 -0.05 11.98 -18.95
N ALA A 121 -0.10 11.52 -20.19
CA ALA A 121 -1.05 10.48 -20.61
C ALA A 121 -0.85 9.18 -19.81
N PHE A 122 0.40 8.76 -19.58
CA PHE A 122 0.70 7.57 -18.76
C PHE A 122 0.15 7.67 -17.33
N THR A 123 0.33 8.81 -16.65
CA THR A 123 -0.15 8.98 -15.27
C THR A 123 -1.65 9.21 -15.21
N LYS A 124 -2.21 10.01 -16.11
CA LYS A 124 -3.65 10.27 -16.21
C LYS A 124 -4.46 9.00 -16.48
N HIS A 125 -3.92 8.09 -17.28
CA HIS A 125 -4.58 6.84 -17.65
C HIS A 125 -4.03 5.61 -16.92
N ALA A 126 -3.40 5.82 -15.76
CA ALA A 126 -2.85 4.78 -14.90
C ALA A 126 -3.81 3.61 -14.64
N ARG A 127 -5.06 3.94 -14.28
CA ARG A 127 -6.10 2.94 -14.01
C ARG A 127 -6.35 2.02 -15.21
N LEU A 128 -6.37 2.59 -16.42
CA LEU A 128 -6.74 1.86 -17.64
C LEU A 128 -5.64 0.86 -18.03
N TRP A 129 -4.40 1.33 -18.16
CA TRP A 129 -3.33 0.41 -18.57
C TRP A 129 -3.05 -0.64 -17.51
N ARG A 130 -3.26 -0.34 -16.21
CA ARG A 130 -3.12 -1.35 -15.14
C ARG A 130 -4.19 -2.43 -15.24
N ILE A 131 -5.46 -2.07 -15.46
CA ILE A 131 -6.54 -3.05 -15.69
C ILE A 131 -6.23 -3.89 -16.94
N VAL A 132 -5.72 -3.26 -18.00
CA VAL A 132 -5.30 -3.99 -19.21
C VAL A 132 -4.24 -5.04 -18.89
N LEU A 133 -3.21 -4.73 -18.11
CA LEU A 133 -2.21 -5.71 -17.69
C LEU A 133 -2.82 -6.87 -16.89
N ASP A 134 -3.74 -6.59 -15.97
CA ASP A 134 -4.43 -7.62 -15.20
C ASP A 134 -5.29 -8.51 -16.10
N ARG A 135 -6.06 -7.94 -17.03
CA ARG A 135 -6.93 -8.70 -17.96
C ARG A 135 -6.14 -9.54 -18.95
N ILE A 136 -4.96 -9.08 -19.38
CA ILE A 136 -4.05 -9.91 -20.18
C ILE A 136 -3.62 -11.14 -19.37
N ARG A 137 -3.13 -10.95 -18.13
CA ARG A 137 -2.75 -12.07 -17.25
C ARG A 137 -3.91 -13.04 -17.04
N ASP A 138 -5.10 -12.52 -16.73
CA ASP A 138 -6.28 -13.33 -16.42
C ASP A 138 -6.83 -14.09 -17.64
N THR A 139 -6.59 -13.57 -18.85
CA THR A 139 -6.89 -14.28 -20.10
C THR A 139 -5.91 -15.43 -20.36
N LEU A 140 -4.65 -15.27 -19.93
CA LEU A 140 -3.62 -16.30 -20.07
C LEU A 140 -3.73 -17.39 -18.98
N HIS A 141 -4.17 -17.00 -17.78
CA HIS A 141 -4.30 -17.87 -16.63
C HIS A 141 -5.53 -17.48 -15.82
N PRO A 142 -6.39 -18.43 -15.39
CA PRO A 142 -7.48 -18.12 -14.47
C PRO A 142 -6.96 -17.41 -13.22
N PRO A 143 -7.62 -16.33 -12.75
CA PRO A 143 -7.18 -15.61 -11.56
C PRO A 143 -7.22 -16.52 -10.33
N PRO A 144 -6.33 -16.33 -9.34
CA PRO A 144 -6.41 -17.04 -8.08
C PRO A 144 -7.77 -16.85 -7.41
N ALA A 145 -8.38 -17.91 -6.88
CA ALA A 145 -9.75 -17.87 -6.34
C ALA A 145 -9.94 -16.80 -5.25
N ALA A 146 -8.95 -16.63 -4.37
CA ALA A 146 -9.00 -15.58 -3.35
C ALA A 146 -9.09 -14.17 -3.96
N SER A 147 -8.44 -13.95 -5.10
CA SER A 147 -8.38 -12.63 -5.74
C SER A 147 -9.67 -12.22 -6.45
N THR A 148 -10.60 -13.16 -6.65
CA THR A 148 -11.92 -12.89 -7.25
C THR A 148 -13.01 -12.61 -6.21
N VAL A 149 -12.71 -12.81 -4.91
CA VAL A 149 -13.67 -12.56 -3.83
C VAL A 149 -14.05 -11.08 -3.80
N ALA A 150 -15.35 -10.81 -3.86
CA ALA A 150 -15.94 -9.48 -4.01
C ALA A 150 -16.88 -9.10 -2.85
N GLU A 151 -16.84 -9.85 -1.76
CA GLU A 151 -17.65 -9.68 -0.55
C GLU A 151 -16.74 -9.39 0.63
N TYR A 152 -17.19 -8.53 1.55
CA TYR A 152 -16.43 -8.22 2.76
C TYR A 152 -16.49 -9.40 3.75
N THR A 153 -15.66 -9.38 4.79
CA THR A 153 -15.78 -10.38 5.85
C THR A 153 -17.14 -10.28 6.56
N PRO A 154 -17.68 -11.38 7.12
CA PRO A 154 -18.97 -11.34 7.80
C PRO A 154 -19.07 -10.31 8.93
N ASP A 155 -17.94 -10.03 9.63
CA ASP A 155 -17.89 -9.00 10.68
C ASP A 155 -18.01 -7.57 10.12
N ASP A 156 -17.64 -7.34 8.85
CA ASP A 156 -17.71 -6.04 8.17
C ASP A 156 -19.11 -5.73 7.60
N GLU A 157 -19.97 -6.74 7.42
CA GLU A 157 -21.30 -6.60 6.79
C GLU A 157 -22.44 -6.31 7.79
N CYS A 158 -22.12 -5.90 9.02
CA CYS A 158 -23.14 -5.57 10.03
C CYS A 158 -23.80 -4.21 9.75
N ASP A 159 -25.14 -4.15 9.75
CA ASP A 159 -25.91 -2.90 9.57
C ASP A 159 -25.61 -1.83 10.64
N ASP A 160 -25.41 -2.26 11.90
CA ASP A 160 -25.01 -1.42 13.03
C ASP A 160 -23.73 -2.01 13.63
N ASP A 161 -22.61 -1.42 13.25
CA ASP A 161 -21.30 -1.88 13.66
C ASP A 161 -20.86 -1.25 15.00
N SER A 162 -19.82 -1.81 15.59
CA SER A 162 -19.34 -1.47 16.94
C SER A 162 -18.28 -0.36 17.01
N ILE A 163 -17.91 0.25 15.88
CA ILE A 163 -16.92 1.32 15.82
C ILE A 163 -17.59 2.64 16.16
N VAL A 164 -17.09 3.32 17.19
CA VAL A 164 -17.62 4.62 17.62
C VAL A 164 -16.62 5.73 17.30
N GLY A 165 -17.03 6.69 16.48
CA GLY A 165 -16.24 7.85 16.12
C GLY A 165 -16.40 9.02 17.10
N HIS A 166 -15.28 9.66 17.41
CA HIS A 166 -15.18 10.79 18.33
C HIS A 166 -14.26 11.88 17.77
N TYR A 167 -14.38 13.09 18.32
CA TYR A 167 -13.43 14.17 18.08
C TYR A 167 -12.80 14.66 19.37
N THR A 168 -11.53 15.02 19.29
CA THR A 168 -10.81 15.71 20.36
C THR A 168 -9.99 16.86 19.80
N TRP A 169 -9.49 17.73 20.68
CA TRP A 169 -8.61 18.83 20.29
C TRP A 169 -7.21 18.58 20.81
N LEU A 170 -6.24 18.66 19.90
CA LEU A 170 -4.80 18.64 20.19
C LEU A 170 -4.18 19.97 19.77
N THR A 171 -3.02 20.28 20.36
CA THR A 171 -2.13 21.34 19.87
C THR A 171 -0.80 20.68 19.54
N LEU A 172 -0.46 20.67 18.26
CA LEU A 172 0.69 19.92 17.73
C LEU A 172 1.63 20.88 17.01
N THR A 173 2.92 20.82 17.31
CA THR A 173 3.95 21.52 16.52
C THR A 173 4.30 20.66 15.30
N PRO A 174 4.35 21.20 14.06
CA PRO A 174 4.27 22.63 13.71
C PRO A 174 2.87 23.13 13.33
N VAL A 175 1.85 22.27 13.28
CA VAL A 175 0.55 22.58 12.66
C VAL A 175 -0.42 23.39 13.54
N GLY A 176 -0.11 23.61 14.80
CA GLY A 176 -0.95 24.35 15.75
C GLY A 176 -2.14 23.53 16.28
N LYS A 177 -3.24 24.20 16.61
CA LYS A 177 -4.43 23.57 17.19
C LYS A 177 -5.22 22.85 16.09
N CYS A 178 -5.56 21.58 16.29
CA CYS A 178 -6.30 20.78 15.33
C CYS A 178 -7.39 19.96 16.02
N LYS A 179 -8.49 19.72 15.30
CA LYS A 179 -9.57 18.84 15.73
C LYS A 179 -9.31 17.46 15.15
N ILE A 180 -8.94 16.52 16.00
CA ILE A 180 -8.57 15.16 15.63
C ILE A 180 -9.76 14.24 15.74
N PHE A 181 -10.04 13.53 14.67
CA PHE A 181 -10.96 12.41 14.65
C PHE A 181 -10.25 11.15 15.12
N TYR A 182 -10.93 10.38 15.96
CA TYR A 182 -10.49 9.05 16.37
C TYR A 182 -11.68 8.12 16.55
N GLU A 183 -11.43 6.84 16.41
CA GLU A 183 -12.42 5.79 16.54
C GLU A 183 -12.00 4.82 17.64
N ILE A 184 -12.99 4.21 18.28
CA ILE A 184 -12.80 3.19 19.31
C ILE A 184 -13.68 1.96 19.00
N SER A 185 -13.17 0.78 19.30
CA SER A 185 -13.95 -0.47 19.27
C SER A 185 -13.40 -1.47 20.30
N GLY A 186 -14.20 -2.49 20.60
CA GLY A 186 -13.84 -3.52 21.57
C GLY A 186 -13.94 -3.08 23.03
N HIS A 187 -13.79 -4.05 23.92
CA HIS A 187 -13.99 -3.88 25.35
C HIS A 187 -13.05 -4.76 26.19
N GLY A 188 -12.01 -5.32 25.57
CA GLY A 188 -11.03 -6.12 26.28
C GLY A 188 -9.96 -5.29 26.98
N GLU A 189 -9.24 -5.92 27.90
CA GLU A 189 -8.31 -5.24 28.80
C GLU A 189 -7.09 -4.63 28.08
N GLN A 190 -6.69 -5.18 26.93
CA GLN A 190 -5.51 -4.68 26.22
C GLN A 190 -5.82 -3.46 25.36
N THR A 191 -5.18 -2.33 25.63
CA THR A 191 -5.27 -1.15 24.76
C THR A 191 -4.35 -1.27 23.54
N VAL A 192 -4.91 -1.08 22.34
CA VAL A 192 -4.15 -1.02 21.08
C VAL A 192 -4.41 0.31 20.38
N LEU A 193 -3.36 0.95 19.86
CA LEU A 193 -3.44 2.18 19.06
C LEU A 193 -2.90 1.91 17.66
N PHE A 194 -3.76 2.01 16.66
CA PHE A 194 -3.46 1.83 15.25
C PHE A 194 -3.10 3.15 14.56
N LEU A 195 -2.10 3.11 13.67
CA LEU A 195 -1.54 4.26 12.95
C LEU A 195 -1.67 4.06 11.43
N HIS A 196 -2.45 4.90 10.75
CA HIS A 196 -2.67 4.77 9.30
C HIS A 196 -1.39 5.00 8.48
N THR A 197 -1.43 4.56 7.22
CA THR A 197 -0.36 4.76 6.24
C THR A 197 -0.46 6.13 5.54
N ALA A 198 0.54 6.47 4.72
CA ALA A 198 0.64 7.76 4.04
C ALA A 198 -0.61 8.08 3.19
N GLY A 199 -1.22 9.24 3.40
CA GLY A 199 -2.42 9.68 2.67
C GLY A 199 -3.67 8.85 2.87
N ALA A 200 -3.69 7.96 3.86
CA ALA A 200 -4.86 7.18 4.26
C ALA A 200 -5.44 7.70 5.59
N ASP A 201 -6.29 6.92 6.22
CA ASP A 201 -6.92 7.26 7.51
C ASP A 201 -7.29 5.99 8.29
N SER A 202 -7.91 6.17 9.46
CA SER A 202 -8.30 5.10 10.39
C SER A 202 -9.15 3.99 9.78
N ARG A 203 -9.86 4.23 8.66
CA ARG A 203 -10.69 3.21 7.98
C ARG A 203 -9.90 1.99 7.53
N GLN A 204 -8.57 2.11 7.38
CA GLN A 204 -7.72 0.95 7.07
C GLN A 204 -7.79 -0.16 8.13
N TYR A 205 -8.21 0.15 9.36
CA TYR A 205 -8.25 -0.79 10.47
C TYR A 205 -9.64 -1.34 10.77
N HIS A 206 -10.67 -0.95 10.01
CA HIS A 206 -12.07 -1.30 10.31
C HIS A 206 -12.27 -2.82 10.45
N SER A 207 -11.75 -3.63 9.54
CA SER A 207 -11.89 -5.09 9.64
C SER A 207 -11.24 -5.70 10.89
N LEU A 208 -10.14 -5.12 11.38
CA LEU A 208 -9.56 -5.54 12.66
C LEU A 208 -10.38 -5.05 13.85
N MET A 209 -10.84 -3.80 13.77
CA MET A 209 -11.66 -3.16 14.80
C MET A 209 -13.02 -3.83 14.95
N LEU A 210 -13.56 -4.46 13.90
CA LEU A 210 -14.82 -5.21 13.92
C LEU A 210 -14.67 -6.67 14.31
N ASN A 211 -13.46 -7.23 14.25
CA ASN A 211 -13.22 -8.63 14.56
C ASN A 211 -13.58 -8.97 16.01
N LYS A 212 -14.56 -9.86 16.20
CA LYS A 212 -15.11 -10.15 17.54
C LYS A 212 -14.09 -10.74 18.51
N ALA A 213 -13.17 -11.57 18.02
CA ALA A 213 -12.13 -12.16 18.86
C ALA A 213 -11.16 -11.08 19.37
N LEU A 214 -10.74 -10.15 18.51
CA LEU A 214 -9.92 -9.01 18.92
C LEU A 214 -10.69 -8.09 19.88
N GLN A 215 -11.95 -7.76 19.61
CA GLN A 215 -12.76 -6.90 20.47
C GLN A 215 -12.91 -7.43 21.90
N SER A 216 -13.02 -8.75 22.06
CA SER A 216 -13.11 -9.38 23.37
C SER A 216 -11.82 -9.27 24.20
N ARG A 217 -10.67 -9.12 23.51
CA ARG A 217 -9.33 -9.08 24.11
C ARG A 217 -8.76 -7.68 24.23
N CYS A 218 -9.18 -6.78 23.33
CA CYS A 218 -8.61 -5.47 23.15
C CYS A 218 -9.68 -4.37 23.19
N THR A 219 -9.28 -3.21 23.70
CA THR A 219 -9.91 -1.93 23.39
C THR A 219 -9.01 -1.23 22.37
N MET A 220 -9.50 -1.10 21.14
CA MET A 220 -8.73 -0.67 19.99
C MET A 220 -9.08 0.77 19.62
N TYR A 221 -8.05 1.57 19.37
CA TYR A 221 -8.14 2.96 18.96
C TYR A 221 -7.45 3.17 17.62
N ALA A 222 -8.01 4.01 16.76
CA ALA A 222 -7.34 4.53 15.57
C ALA A 222 -7.63 6.02 15.46
N PHE A 223 -6.69 6.83 14.98
CA PHE A 223 -6.92 8.26 14.80
C PHE A 223 -6.36 8.74 13.47
N ASP A 224 -6.96 9.79 12.94
CA ASP A 224 -6.54 10.43 11.70
C ASP A 224 -5.57 11.56 12.04
N LEU A 225 -4.39 11.60 11.41
CA LEU A 225 -3.46 12.73 11.53
C LEU A 225 -4.11 14.05 11.04
N PRO A 226 -3.59 15.23 11.43
CA PRO A 226 -4.10 16.52 10.95
C PRO A 226 -4.27 16.57 9.42
N GLY A 227 -5.47 16.91 8.96
CA GLY A 227 -5.83 16.98 7.53
C GLY A 227 -6.11 15.63 6.84
N HIS A 228 -6.04 14.51 7.56
CA HIS A 228 -6.39 13.19 7.05
C HIS A 228 -7.83 12.83 7.38
N GLY A 229 -8.45 11.99 6.54
CA GLY A 229 -9.78 11.42 6.77
C GLY A 229 -10.78 12.47 7.26
N ARG A 230 -11.18 12.35 8.53
CA ARG A 230 -12.14 13.24 9.19
C ARG A 230 -11.50 14.28 10.10
N SER A 231 -10.18 14.23 10.31
CA SER A 231 -9.43 15.21 11.09
C SER A 231 -9.31 16.55 10.37
N PHE A 232 -9.42 17.64 11.11
CA PHE A 232 -9.23 18.98 10.57
C PHE A 232 -7.74 19.27 10.40
N PRO A 233 -7.34 20.06 9.38
CA PRO A 233 -5.99 20.61 9.35
C PRO A 233 -5.76 21.50 10.58
N GLY A 234 -4.50 21.61 11.01
CA GLY A 234 -4.16 22.50 12.11
C GLY A 234 -4.29 23.98 11.76
N THR A 235 -4.44 24.85 12.76
CA THR A 235 -4.58 26.31 12.56
C THR A 235 -3.39 26.97 11.84
N LEU A 236 -2.23 26.30 11.79
CA LEU A 236 -1.02 26.74 11.10
C LEU A 236 -0.67 25.85 9.90
N GLN A 237 -1.57 24.95 9.50
CA GLN A 237 -1.44 24.10 8.32
C GLN A 237 -2.23 24.72 7.17
N TYR A 238 -1.52 25.31 6.22
CA TYR A 238 -2.11 25.89 5.02
C TYR A 238 -2.25 24.82 3.92
N PRO A 239 -3.13 25.02 2.93
CA PRO A 239 -3.19 24.15 1.76
C PRO A 239 -1.79 23.95 1.15
N HIS A 240 -1.46 22.70 0.84
CA HIS A 240 -0.16 22.28 0.28
C HIS A 240 1.06 22.43 1.22
N SER A 241 0.87 22.84 2.47
CA SER A 241 1.98 23.02 3.42
C SER A 241 2.22 21.81 4.33
N TYR A 242 1.44 20.73 4.18
CA TYR A 242 1.58 19.55 5.03
C TYR A 242 2.93 18.86 4.78
N ALA A 243 3.62 18.56 5.87
CA ALA A 243 4.89 17.84 5.87
C ALA A 243 5.01 17.12 7.21
N ASN A 244 5.09 15.80 7.14
CA ASN A 244 5.24 14.97 8.32
C ASN A 244 6.72 14.90 8.73
N SER A 245 7.00 14.59 10.00
CA SER A 245 8.34 14.42 10.55
C SER A 245 8.30 13.51 11.79
N GLU A 246 9.44 12.96 12.20
CA GLU A 246 9.49 12.10 13.39
C GLU A 246 8.91 12.80 14.63
N ASP A 247 9.35 14.04 14.90
CA ASP A 247 8.92 14.79 16.08
C ASP A 247 7.43 15.12 16.05
N PHE A 248 6.90 15.50 14.88
CA PHE A 248 5.48 15.80 14.72
C PHE A 248 4.63 14.54 14.92
N TYR A 249 5.02 13.42 14.32
CA TYR A 249 4.26 12.18 14.40
C TYR A 249 4.29 11.61 15.83
N ILE A 250 5.46 11.58 16.48
CA ILE A 250 5.59 11.19 17.89
C ILE A 250 4.76 12.11 18.80
N SER A 251 4.77 13.43 18.55
CA SER A 251 3.96 14.38 19.31
C SER A 251 2.47 14.05 19.20
N ALA A 252 1.97 13.77 17.99
CA ALA A 252 0.58 13.38 17.77
C ALA A 252 0.19 12.12 18.55
N ILE A 253 1.02 11.07 18.46
CA ILE A 253 0.80 9.79 19.16
C ILE A 253 0.80 10.00 20.68
N HIS A 254 1.82 10.69 21.21
CA HIS A 254 1.94 10.95 22.64
C HIS A 254 0.77 11.78 23.17
N GLN A 255 0.36 12.83 22.45
CA GLN A 255 -0.79 13.65 22.83
C GLN A 255 -2.10 12.84 22.82
N MET A 256 -2.30 11.92 21.88
CA MET A 256 -3.46 11.02 21.88
C MET A 256 -3.45 10.09 23.10
N ILE A 257 -2.31 9.46 23.40
CA ILE A 257 -2.14 8.62 24.60
C ILE A 257 -2.51 9.40 25.87
N LEU A 258 -1.97 10.60 26.05
CA LEU A 258 -2.25 11.45 27.20
C LEU A 258 -3.72 11.89 27.26
N LYS A 259 -4.28 12.34 26.14
CA LYS A 259 -5.64 12.88 26.05
C LYS A 259 -6.70 11.84 26.36
N LEU A 260 -6.50 10.63 25.85
CA LEU A 260 -7.39 9.49 26.06
C LEU A 260 -7.04 8.69 27.33
N LYS A 261 -5.96 9.08 28.03
CA LYS A 261 -5.45 8.43 29.24
C LYS A 261 -5.15 6.94 29.01
N LEU A 262 -4.64 6.61 27.83
CA LEU A 262 -4.25 5.24 27.50
C LEU A 262 -3.06 4.84 28.37
N LYS A 263 -3.05 3.58 28.82
CA LYS A 263 -2.03 3.02 29.71
C LYS A 263 -1.51 1.73 29.12
N ARG A 264 -0.20 1.50 29.21
CA ARG A 264 0.44 0.28 28.71
C ARG A 264 -0.05 -0.06 27.30
N VAL A 265 -0.04 0.93 26.42
CA VAL A 265 -0.61 0.83 25.07
C VAL A 265 0.30 -0.01 24.17
N ILE A 266 -0.30 -0.83 23.30
CA ILE A 266 0.41 -1.44 22.17
C ILE A 266 0.20 -0.54 20.97
N VAL A 267 1.27 -0.14 20.30
CA VAL A 267 1.19 0.71 19.10
C VAL A 267 1.50 -0.12 17.87
N SER A 268 0.65 -0.03 16.84
CA SER A 268 0.76 -0.81 15.62
C SER A 268 0.46 0.07 14.41
N GLY A 269 1.18 -0.13 13.31
CA GLY A 269 0.96 0.60 12.07
C GLY A 269 1.75 0.00 10.92
N ALA A 270 1.42 0.35 9.67
CA ALA A 270 2.22 -0.01 8.49
C ALA A 270 2.89 1.20 7.84
N SER A 271 3.94 0.96 7.05
CA SER A 271 4.62 2.00 6.27
C SER A 271 5.16 3.10 7.21
N MET A 272 4.84 4.37 6.97
CA MET A 272 5.14 5.46 7.92
C MET A 272 4.64 5.18 9.36
N GLY A 273 3.47 4.56 9.50
CA GLY A 273 2.91 4.16 10.80
C GLY A 273 3.71 3.05 11.45
N GLY A 274 4.36 2.20 10.66
CA GLY A 274 5.28 1.16 11.12
C GLY A 274 6.65 1.71 11.49
N GLU A 275 7.20 2.64 10.71
CA GLU A 275 8.48 3.29 11.03
C GLU A 275 8.39 4.11 12.32
N VAL A 276 7.31 4.89 12.50
CA VAL A 276 7.12 5.63 13.74
C VAL A 276 6.90 4.69 14.94
N CYS A 277 6.42 3.45 14.75
CA CYS A 277 6.40 2.47 15.85
C CYS A 277 7.81 2.15 16.37
N LEU A 278 8.83 2.13 15.52
CA LEU A 278 10.24 1.98 15.94
C LEU A 278 10.71 3.22 16.71
N ALA A 279 10.31 4.42 16.26
CA ALA A 279 10.57 5.67 16.97
C ALA A 279 9.87 5.75 18.34
N VAL A 280 8.67 5.18 18.45
CA VAL A 280 7.91 5.04 19.69
C VAL A 280 8.59 4.04 20.62
N ALA A 281 9.11 2.92 20.10
CA ALA A 281 9.81 1.92 20.92
C ALA A 281 11.03 2.52 21.65
N LEU A 282 11.77 3.42 20.99
CA LEU A 282 12.86 4.18 21.60
C LEU A 282 12.41 5.08 22.76
N ARG A 283 11.14 5.51 22.77
CA ARG A 283 10.53 6.41 23.76
C ARG A 283 9.47 5.72 24.62
N ALA A 284 9.44 4.39 24.63
CA ALA A 284 8.31 3.65 25.17
C ALA A 284 8.02 3.93 26.66
N LYS A 285 9.08 4.09 27.46
CA LYS A 285 8.97 4.43 28.89
C LYS A 285 8.35 5.82 29.11
N GLU A 286 8.70 6.79 28.27
CA GLU A 286 8.16 8.16 28.33
C GLU A 286 6.66 8.16 27.98
N MET A 287 6.27 7.35 27.00
CA MET A 287 4.94 7.36 26.41
C MET A 287 3.97 6.33 27.02
N ASP A 288 4.37 5.59 28.05
CA ASP A 288 3.59 4.48 28.66
C ASP A 288 3.15 3.42 27.62
N VAL A 289 4.08 3.10 26.71
CA VAL A 289 3.92 2.08 25.66
C VAL A 289 4.49 0.77 26.17
N ARG A 290 3.71 -0.31 26.05
CA ARG A 290 4.12 -1.64 26.53
C ARG A 290 4.78 -2.51 25.47
N GLY A 291 4.64 -2.17 24.20
CA GLY A 291 5.11 -2.97 23.06
C GLY A 291 4.68 -2.36 21.74
N VAL A 292 5.33 -2.76 20.65
CA VAL A 292 5.01 -2.29 19.30
C VAL A 292 4.94 -3.42 18.28
N ILE A 293 4.01 -3.28 17.33
CA ILE A 293 3.83 -4.19 16.18
C ILE A 293 4.03 -3.37 14.89
N PRO A 294 5.28 -3.03 14.53
CA PRO A 294 5.57 -2.32 13.29
C PRO A 294 5.36 -3.26 12.09
N CYS A 295 4.42 -2.91 11.22
CA CYS A 295 4.19 -3.58 9.95
C CYS A 295 4.92 -2.83 8.82
N GLU A 296 5.44 -3.52 7.81
CA GLU A 296 6.02 -2.90 6.61
C GLU A 296 7.02 -1.78 6.92
N ALA A 297 7.85 -2.00 7.94
CA ALA A 297 8.70 -0.98 8.55
C ALA A 297 10.18 -1.37 8.49
N CYS A 298 11.05 -0.36 8.42
CA CYS A 298 12.47 -0.54 8.59
C CYS A 298 13.09 0.70 9.23
N ASP A 299 14.38 0.64 9.48
CA ASP A 299 15.12 1.74 10.12
C ASP A 299 15.53 2.84 9.16
N TYR A 300 15.47 2.63 7.85
CA TYR A 300 15.79 3.64 6.84
C TYR A 300 15.43 3.20 5.41
N LEU A 301 14.79 4.10 4.65
CA LEU A 301 14.58 3.95 3.22
C LEU A 301 15.17 5.14 2.45
N PRO A 302 16.07 4.93 1.48
CA PRO A 302 16.63 6.02 0.70
C PRO A 302 15.61 6.52 -0.34
N ALA A 303 15.27 7.82 -0.29
CA ALA A 303 14.33 8.48 -1.20
C ALA A 303 14.60 8.22 -2.69
N GLN A 304 15.88 8.09 -3.08
CA GLN A 304 16.31 7.84 -4.46
C GLN A 304 15.73 6.54 -5.05
N GLN A 305 15.53 5.51 -4.22
CA GLN A 305 14.93 4.23 -4.66
C GLN A 305 13.45 4.36 -5.03
N ALA A 306 12.79 5.44 -4.61
CA ALA A 306 11.38 5.68 -4.86
C ALA A 306 11.13 6.78 -5.91
N ALA A 307 12.18 7.50 -6.32
CA ALA A 307 12.11 8.64 -7.22
C ALA A 307 11.45 8.30 -8.57
N ALA A 308 11.73 7.11 -9.13
CA ALA A 308 11.20 6.70 -10.43
C ALA A 308 9.66 6.71 -10.50
N ILE A 309 8.98 6.42 -9.38
CA ILE A 309 7.52 6.42 -9.32
C ILE A 309 6.98 7.73 -8.72
N TYR A 310 7.60 8.29 -7.69
CA TYR A 310 7.06 9.46 -6.98
C TYR A 310 7.43 10.81 -7.60
N SER A 311 8.40 10.86 -8.53
CA SER A 311 8.65 12.08 -9.31
C SER A 311 7.57 12.33 -10.37
N LEU A 312 6.79 11.32 -10.73
CA LEU A 312 5.70 11.43 -11.71
C LEU A 312 4.58 12.32 -11.16
N GLN A 313 4.11 13.25 -11.99
CA GLN A 313 3.04 14.20 -11.66
C GLN A 313 1.71 13.75 -12.30
N GLY A 314 0.60 14.13 -11.68
CA GLY A 314 -0.74 13.82 -12.17
C GLY A 314 -1.81 14.12 -11.12
N ASP A 315 -3.04 13.74 -11.42
CA ASP A 315 -4.13 13.78 -10.44
C ASP A 315 -3.83 12.82 -9.28
N GLU A 316 -3.58 13.36 -8.09
CA GLU A 316 -3.22 12.58 -6.90
C GLU A 316 -4.29 11.56 -6.51
N ALA A 317 -5.58 11.88 -6.73
CA ALA A 317 -6.69 10.98 -6.40
C ALA A 317 -6.65 9.70 -7.24
N VAL A 318 -6.10 9.76 -8.46
CA VAL A 318 -5.92 8.58 -9.31
C VAL A 318 -4.53 7.99 -9.11
N LEU A 319 -3.50 8.81 -9.22
CA LEU A 319 -2.11 8.35 -9.31
C LEU A 319 -1.63 7.70 -8.00
N ASN A 320 -1.99 8.25 -6.84
CA ASN A 320 -1.61 7.64 -5.57
C ASN A 320 -2.36 6.33 -5.33
N ALA A 321 -3.66 6.28 -5.64
CA ALA A 321 -4.44 5.05 -5.55
C ALA A 321 -3.89 3.95 -6.47
N GLU A 322 -3.42 4.28 -7.67
CA GLU A 322 -2.80 3.30 -8.58
C GLU A 322 -1.42 2.82 -8.11
N ARG A 323 -0.59 3.70 -7.56
CA ARG A 323 0.70 3.32 -6.94
C ARG A 323 0.48 2.37 -5.76
N VAL A 324 -0.53 2.64 -4.94
CA VAL A 324 -0.97 1.79 -3.82
C VAL A 324 -1.41 0.43 -4.34
N CYS A 325 -2.31 0.37 -5.32
CA CYS A 325 -2.71 -0.91 -5.93
C CYS A 325 -1.52 -1.70 -6.47
N GLY A 326 -0.48 -1.02 -6.95
CA GLY A 326 0.76 -1.65 -7.39
C GLY A 326 1.48 -2.45 -6.31
N MET A 327 1.30 -2.11 -5.03
CA MET A 327 1.95 -2.73 -3.88
C MET A 327 1.13 -3.82 -3.20
N ILE A 328 -0.13 -4.02 -3.61
CA ILE A 328 -1.01 -5.05 -3.05
C ILE A 328 -0.64 -6.43 -3.61
N SER A 329 -0.79 -7.48 -2.80
CA SER A 329 -0.60 -8.86 -3.25
C SER A 329 -1.54 -9.21 -4.42
N PRO A 330 -1.07 -9.94 -5.44
CA PRO A 330 -1.91 -10.37 -6.54
C PRO A 330 -3.04 -11.29 -6.07
N THR A 331 -2.86 -11.95 -4.92
CA THR A 331 -3.83 -12.90 -4.34
C THR A 331 -4.82 -12.29 -3.34
N SER A 332 -4.72 -10.99 -3.04
CA SER A 332 -5.67 -10.31 -2.15
C SER A 332 -7.06 -10.21 -2.78
N PRO A 333 -8.15 -10.31 -1.99
CA PRO A 333 -9.53 -10.17 -2.46
C PRO A 333 -9.79 -8.89 -3.26
N ALA A 334 -10.61 -9.00 -4.31
CA ALA A 334 -10.95 -7.88 -5.18
C ALA A 334 -11.66 -6.74 -4.44
N ILE A 335 -12.54 -7.06 -3.47
CA ILE A 335 -13.25 -6.04 -2.70
C ILE A 335 -12.30 -5.17 -1.87
N TYR A 336 -11.25 -5.75 -1.29
CA TYR A 336 -10.29 -5.03 -0.46
C TYR A 336 -9.27 -4.26 -1.31
N LYS A 337 -8.88 -4.79 -2.48
CA LYS A 337 -8.14 -4.00 -3.50
C LYS A 337 -8.90 -2.74 -3.90
N ARG A 338 -10.21 -2.89 -4.15
CA ARG A 338 -11.13 -1.79 -4.42
C ARG A 338 -11.19 -0.83 -3.24
N LEU A 339 -11.46 -1.31 -2.02
CA LEU A 339 -11.53 -0.48 -0.82
C LEU A 339 -10.25 0.37 -0.67
N ASN A 340 -9.07 -0.24 -0.76
CA ASN A 340 -7.81 0.50 -0.72
C ASN A 340 -7.79 1.59 -1.78
N TRP A 341 -8.06 1.27 -3.05
CA TRP A 341 -8.12 2.28 -4.10
C TRP A 341 -9.01 3.47 -3.73
N TRP A 342 -10.22 3.21 -3.21
CA TRP A 342 -11.15 4.24 -2.75
C TRP A 342 -10.57 5.09 -1.62
N LEU A 343 -9.98 4.47 -0.59
CA LEU A 343 -9.40 5.17 0.56
C LEU A 343 -8.32 6.17 0.11
N TYR A 344 -7.39 5.75 -0.75
CA TYR A 344 -6.31 6.62 -1.21
C TYR A 344 -6.75 7.64 -2.27
N SER A 345 -7.85 7.39 -2.98
CA SER A 345 -8.45 8.36 -3.89
C SER A 345 -9.14 9.52 -3.16
N ALA A 346 -9.57 9.29 -1.91
CA ALA A 346 -10.32 10.25 -1.10
C ALA A 346 -9.43 11.21 -0.29
N GLN A 347 -8.11 11.13 -0.45
CA GLN A 347 -7.16 11.98 0.25
C GLN A 347 -7.30 13.47 -0.11
N ALA A 348 -6.93 14.35 0.82
CA ALA A 348 -6.77 15.76 0.49
C ALA A 348 -5.44 16.00 -0.26
N SER A 349 -5.44 17.00 -1.14
CA SER A 349 -4.28 17.40 -1.93
C SER A 349 -3.04 17.60 -1.04
N GLN A 350 -1.92 17.02 -1.48
CA GLN A 350 -0.60 17.10 -0.86
C GLN A 350 -0.44 16.41 0.52
N ILE A 351 -1.46 15.69 1.00
CA ILE A 351 -1.33 14.92 2.24
C ILE A 351 -0.38 13.73 2.04
N PHE A 352 -0.63 12.88 1.04
CA PHE A 352 0.22 11.72 0.74
C PHE A 352 1.69 12.08 0.51
N PRO A 353 2.08 13.05 -0.37
CA PRO A 353 3.47 13.43 -0.50
C PRO A 353 4.03 14.09 0.76
N GLY A 354 3.21 14.79 1.56
CA GLY A 354 3.64 15.35 2.83
C GLY A 354 3.98 14.29 3.88
N ASP A 355 3.27 13.15 3.89
CA ASP A 355 3.61 11.97 4.68
C ASP A 355 4.88 11.28 4.20
N LEU A 356 5.06 11.16 2.88
CA LEU A 356 6.26 10.56 2.31
C LEU A 356 7.55 11.29 2.68
N LYS A 357 7.48 12.58 3.06
CA LYS A 357 8.63 13.30 3.62
C LYS A 357 9.14 12.63 4.89
N PHE A 358 8.25 12.20 5.80
CA PHE A 358 8.69 11.44 6.96
C PHE A 358 9.25 10.07 6.54
N TYR A 359 8.49 9.34 5.72
CA TYR A 359 8.83 7.96 5.31
C TYR A 359 10.17 7.81 4.57
N PHE A 360 10.58 8.81 3.77
CA PHE A 360 11.82 8.73 2.99
C PHE A 360 12.94 9.69 3.43
N GLU A 361 12.62 10.75 4.17
CA GLU A 361 13.59 11.83 4.48
C GLU A 361 13.64 12.17 5.98
N GLY A 362 12.52 11.98 6.70
CA GLY A 362 12.36 12.39 8.10
C GLY A 362 12.63 11.29 9.13
N TRP A 363 12.86 10.04 8.69
CA TRP A 363 13.19 8.91 9.54
C TRP A 363 14.59 8.37 9.22
N ASP A 364 15.44 8.30 10.26
CA ASP A 364 16.71 7.57 10.22
C ASP A 364 16.96 6.93 11.58
N GLY A 365 16.71 5.62 11.63
CA GLY A 365 16.86 4.77 12.79
C GLY A 365 18.14 3.95 12.82
N ARG A 366 19.01 4.03 11.80
CA ARG A 366 20.10 3.05 11.57
C ARG A 366 21.02 2.83 12.76
N ASP A 367 21.39 3.92 13.43
CA ASP A 367 22.30 3.92 14.59
C ASP A 367 21.56 3.86 15.93
N ARG A 368 20.23 3.73 15.89
CA ARG A 368 19.33 3.85 17.05
C ARG A 368 18.64 2.53 17.40
N MET A 369 18.45 1.61 16.45
CA MET A 369 17.71 0.35 16.67
C MET A 369 18.25 -0.49 17.84
N ALA A 370 19.58 -0.55 18.00
CA ALA A 370 20.21 -1.28 19.11
C ALA A 370 19.93 -0.68 20.51
N GLN A 371 19.39 0.55 20.58
CA GLN A 371 19.04 1.23 21.82
C GLN A 371 17.64 0.84 22.33
N ILE A 372 16.84 0.13 21.52
CA ILE A 372 15.50 -0.31 21.92
C ILE A 372 15.62 -1.39 23.00
N ASP A 373 15.08 -1.09 24.19
CA ASP A 373 15.00 -2.00 25.33
C ASP A 373 13.75 -2.89 25.20
N THR A 374 13.91 -4.08 24.61
CA THR A 374 12.80 -5.02 24.39
C THR A 374 12.26 -5.69 25.66
N ALA A 375 12.92 -5.51 26.81
CA ALA A 375 12.35 -5.90 28.09
C ALA A 375 11.29 -4.90 28.57
N ALA A 376 11.47 -3.61 28.24
CA ALA A 376 10.47 -2.58 28.51
C ALA A 376 9.38 -2.49 27.44
N CYS A 377 9.76 -2.69 26.17
CA CYS A 377 8.90 -2.57 25.00
C CYS A 377 9.22 -3.67 23.98
N PRO A 378 8.59 -4.86 24.06
CA PRO A 378 8.76 -5.91 23.07
C PRO A 378 8.40 -5.42 21.66
N VAL A 379 9.17 -5.86 20.67
CA VAL A 379 9.00 -5.50 19.25
C VAL A 379 8.73 -6.77 18.45
N TYR A 380 7.63 -6.79 17.70
CA TYR A 380 7.30 -7.85 16.75
C TYR A 380 7.03 -7.25 15.38
N MET A 381 8.01 -7.37 14.48
CA MET A 381 7.94 -6.81 13.13
C MET A 381 7.26 -7.78 12.17
N LEU A 382 6.36 -7.25 11.35
CA LEU A 382 5.61 -8.00 10.33
C LEU A 382 5.83 -7.36 8.95
N THR A 383 6.19 -8.14 7.93
CA THR A 383 6.34 -7.59 6.56
C THR A 383 5.78 -8.52 5.51
N GLY A 384 4.94 -8.00 4.62
CA GLY A 384 4.33 -8.70 3.50
C GLY A 384 5.36 -9.19 2.48
N GLU A 385 5.22 -10.44 2.04
CA GLU A 385 6.03 -11.04 0.97
C GLU A 385 6.09 -10.19 -0.32
N TYR A 386 4.98 -9.52 -0.64
CA TYR A 386 4.82 -8.70 -1.84
C TYR A 386 5.22 -7.24 -1.65
N ASP A 387 5.61 -6.81 -0.44
CA ASP A 387 6.05 -5.45 -0.22
C ASP A 387 7.40 -5.17 -0.92
N TYR A 388 7.36 -4.37 -1.99
CA TYR A 388 8.57 -3.84 -2.64
C TYR A 388 8.97 -2.45 -2.12
N SER A 389 8.13 -1.81 -1.31
CA SER A 389 8.40 -0.53 -0.69
C SER A 389 9.36 -0.67 0.47
N CYS A 390 9.01 -1.55 1.40
CA CYS A 390 9.80 -1.93 2.56
C CYS A 390 9.98 -3.45 2.53
N SER A 391 11.01 -3.93 1.83
CA SER A 391 11.08 -5.37 1.55
C SER A 391 11.27 -6.22 2.81
N PRO A 392 10.80 -7.49 2.83
CA PRO A 392 11.05 -8.43 3.94
C PRO A 392 12.52 -8.52 4.33
N GLU A 393 13.44 -8.44 3.36
CA GLU A 393 14.88 -8.46 3.64
C GLU A 393 15.33 -7.21 4.38
N THR A 394 14.73 -6.05 4.09
CA THR A 394 15.06 -4.77 4.74
C THR A 394 14.53 -4.73 6.15
N SER A 395 13.25 -5.09 6.36
CA SER A 395 12.65 -5.20 7.70
C SER A 395 13.36 -6.24 8.57
N ARG A 396 13.77 -7.39 8.01
CA ARG A 396 14.58 -8.38 8.72
C ARG A 396 15.91 -7.80 9.21
N ARG A 397 16.64 -7.11 8.33
CA ARG A 397 17.91 -6.44 8.72
C ARG A 397 17.71 -5.40 9.81
N THR A 398 16.57 -4.72 9.84
CA THR A 398 16.21 -3.81 10.93
C THR A 398 15.96 -4.58 12.24
N ALA A 399 15.15 -5.64 12.20
CA ALA A 399 14.85 -6.46 13.36
C ALA A 399 16.11 -7.09 13.98
N ASP A 400 17.04 -7.55 13.14
CA ASP A 400 18.31 -8.14 13.58
C ASP A 400 19.19 -7.16 14.37
N LYS A 401 18.98 -5.85 14.23
CA LYS A 401 19.66 -4.80 15.03
C LYS A 401 19.04 -4.59 16.40
N ILE A 402 17.83 -5.12 16.64
CA ILE A 402 17.07 -4.93 17.88
C ILE A 402 17.15 -6.21 18.70
N GLN A 403 17.95 -6.19 19.77
CA GLN A 403 18.13 -7.36 20.62
C GLN A 403 16.77 -7.81 21.20
N GLY A 404 16.36 -9.04 20.88
CA GLY A 404 15.12 -9.64 21.40
C GLY A 404 13.84 -9.29 20.65
N ALA A 405 13.94 -8.56 19.54
CA ALA A 405 12.83 -8.39 18.59
C ALA A 405 12.54 -9.69 17.83
N VAL A 406 11.32 -9.81 17.33
CA VAL A 406 10.91 -10.88 16.42
C VAL A 406 10.60 -10.28 15.05
N PHE A 407 10.95 -10.99 13.98
CA PHE A 407 10.54 -10.68 12.62
C PHE A 407 9.80 -11.87 12.02
N GLU A 408 8.65 -11.60 11.40
CA GLU A 408 7.88 -12.59 10.65
C GLU A 408 7.47 -12.04 9.29
N GLU A 409 7.79 -12.80 8.24
CA GLU A 409 7.34 -12.50 6.88
C GLU A 409 5.93 -13.04 6.67
N MET A 410 5.04 -12.19 6.16
CA MET A 410 3.62 -12.52 5.95
C MET A 410 3.39 -13.00 4.52
N LYS A 411 3.25 -14.31 4.36
CA LYS A 411 3.08 -14.95 3.05
C LYS A 411 1.78 -14.53 2.38
N GLY A 412 1.88 -14.18 1.10
CA GLY A 412 0.74 -13.78 0.30
C GLY A 412 0.16 -12.40 0.62
N LEU A 413 0.82 -11.58 1.45
CA LEU A 413 0.44 -10.20 1.76
C LEU A 413 1.45 -9.21 1.15
N GLY A 414 1.00 -8.01 0.83
CA GLY A 414 1.75 -6.87 0.31
C GLY A 414 1.87 -5.75 1.33
N HIS A 415 1.96 -4.50 0.86
CA HIS A 415 2.29 -3.34 1.71
C HIS A 415 1.13 -2.86 2.61
N PHE A 416 -0.09 -3.35 2.44
CA PHE A 416 -1.27 -2.90 3.20
C PHE A 416 -1.98 -4.06 3.89
N PRO A 417 -1.26 -4.89 4.67
CA PRO A 417 -1.70 -6.23 5.04
C PRO A 417 -3.06 -6.26 5.74
N PHE A 418 -3.33 -5.32 6.63
CA PHE A 418 -4.59 -5.23 7.39
C PHE A 418 -5.80 -4.81 6.56
N SER A 419 -5.62 -4.08 5.46
CA SER A 419 -6.72 -3.58 4.63
C SER A 419 -6.83 -4.28 3.29
N GLU A 420 -5.81 -5.02 2.85
CA GLU A 420 -5.84 -5.75 1.59
C GLU A 420 -6.37 -7.18 1.73
N ASP A 421 -6.11 -7.86 2.84
CA ASP A 421 -6.62 -9.21 3.15
C ASP A 421 -6.63 -9.40 4.69
N PRO A 422 -7.66 -8.84 5.36
CA PRO A 422 -7.75 -8.85 6.82
C PRO A 422 -7.75 -10.25 7.43
N GLU A 423 -8.43 -11.22 6.78
CA GLU A 423 -8.49 -12.60 7.25
C GLU A 423 -7.11 -13.26 7.24
N ARG A 424 -6.31 -13.03 6.19
CA ARG A 424 -4.95 -13.54 6.12
C ARG A 424 -4.01 -12.85 7.09
N PHE A 425 -4.22 -11.56 7.37
CA PHE A 425 -3.40 -10.79 8.32
C PHE A 425 -3.66 -11.18 9.78
N LEU A 426 -4.91 -11.44 10.15
CA LEU A 426 -5.34 -11.62 11.54
C LEU A 426 -4.51 -12.64 12.36
N PRO A 427 -4.15 -13.83 11.83
CA PRO A 427 -3.30 -14.77 12.56
C PRO A 427 -1.90 -14.23 12.87
N TYR A 428 -1.29 -13.44 11.97
CA TYR A 428 0.02 -12.82 12.19
C TYR A 428 -0.06 -11.77 13.29
N PHE A 429 -1.07 -10.89 13.20
CA PHE A 429 -1.31 -9.88 14.23
C PHE A 429 -1.57 -10.50 15.60
N THR A 430 -2.34 -11.60 15.65
CA THR A 430 -2.63 -12.31 16.90
C THR A 430 -1.38 -12.90 17.54
N ARG A 431 -0.45 -13.50 16.76
CA ARG A 431 0.85 -13.97 17.29
C ARG A 431 1.71 -12.85 17.83
N ALA A 432 1.75 -11.71 17.13
CA ALA A 432 2.47 -10.52 17.58
C ALA A 432 1.90 -9.96 18.89
N LEU A 433 0.56 -9.89 18.98
CA LEU A 433 -0.14 -9.50 20.20
C LEU A 433 0.21 -10.44 21.37
N ASP A 434 0.09 -11.76 21.16
CA ASP A 434 0.41 -12.77 22.18
C ASP A 434 1.86 -12.66 22.67
N HIS A 435 2.81 -12.41 21.76
CA HIS A 435 4.21 -12.21 22.13
C HIS A 435 4.42 -11.01 23.06
N ILE A 436 3.80 -9.86 22.74
CA ILE A 436 3.90 -8.65 23.57
C ILE A 436 3.23 -8.89 24.94
N LEU A 437 2.12 -9.62 24.97
CA LEU A 437 1.42 -9.94 26.21
C LEU A 437 2.25 -10.86 27.12
N ALA A 438 2.93 -11.85 26.56
CA ALA A 438 3.76 -12.80 27.31
C ALA A 438 5.01 -12.19 27.96
N LYS A 439 5.58 -11.12 27.39
CA LYS A 439 6.77 -10.44 27.94
C LYS A 439 6.47 -9.34 28.97
N GLY A 440 5.20 -9.10 29.28
CA GLY A 440 4.76 -7.97 30.12
C GLY A 440 4.32 -8.31 31.54
N THR A 441 4.61 -9.52 32.04
CA THR A 441 4.37 -9.93 33.44
C THR A 441 5.53 -9.63 34.36
#